data_AF-A0AAE0KYG1-F1
#
_entry.id   AF-A0AAE0KYG1-F1
#
_cell.length_a   1.000
_cell.length_b   1.000
_cell.length_c   1.000
_cell.angle_alpha   90.00
_cell.angle_beta   90.00
_cell.angle_gamma   90.00
#
_symmetry.space_group_name_H-M   'P 1'
#
loop_
_entity.id
_entity.type
_entity.pdbx_description
1 polymer ?
#
loop_
_entity_poly.entity_id
_entity_poly.type
_entity_poly.pdbx_seq_one_letter_code
_entity_poly.pdbx_strand_id
1 'polypeptide(L)'
;MGEFDKALMHLDETECVLSRTSPQVLQANEGSKVIAFERGELLFVFNFHPTESYAHYRFGTSMSGMFQLILDTDQGAFGGDCRLQAGAQVGTFGEQWDGRPHSISLYLPSRSAQVFKLVEEWAQTEDYTSWTDDDGEEGGVWW
;
A
#
# COMPACT_ATOMS: atom_id res chain seq x y z
N MET A 1 -12.50 -14.01 17.97
CA MET A 1 -11.81 -15.08 17.20
C MET A 1 -12.66 -15.55 16.01
N GLY A 2 -13.90 -16.04 16.21
CA GLY A 2 -14.74 -16.51 15.08
C GLY A 2 -15.13 -15.44 14.04
N GLU A 3 -15.35 -14.19 14.45
CA GLU A 3 -15.71 -13.11 13.50
C GLU A 3 -14.56 -12.72 12.57
N PHE A 4 -13.32 -12.77 13.05
CA PHE A 4 -12.15 -12.51 12.21
C PHE A 4 -11.95 -13.61 11.16
N ASP A 5 -12.10 -14.88 11.55
CA ASP A 5 -12.02 -16.03 10.65
C ASP A 5 -13.08 -15.97 9.54
N LYS A 6 -14.32 -15.63 9.91
CA LYS A 6 -15.40 -15.37 8.94
C LYS A 6 -15.05 -14.23 7.98
N ALA A 7 -14.47 -13.13 8.47
CA ALA A 7 -14.07 -12.02 7.64
C ALA A 7 -12.94 -12.39 6.67
N LEU A 8 -11.99 -13.24 7.08
CA LEU A 8 -10.95 -13.76 6.21
C LEU A 8 -11.51 -14.67 5.10
N MET A 9 -12.44 -15.57 5.44
CA MET A 9 -13.12 -16.40 4.44
C MET A 9 -13.90 -15.53 3.46
N HIS A 10 -14.65 -14.55 3.96
CA HIS A 10 -15.40 -13.64 3.11
C HIS A 10 -14.49 -12.81 2.21
N LEU A 11 -13.35 -12.33 2.72
CA LEU A 11 -12.35 -11.62 1.93
C LEU A 11 -11.84 -12.46 0.75
N ASP A 12 -11.58 -13.75 0.97
CA ASP A 12 -11.17 -14.65 -0.11
C ASP A 12 -12.31 -14.91 -1.12
N GLU A 13 -13.55 -15.05 -0.64
CA GLU A 13 -14.72 -15.18 -1.52
C GLU A 13 -14.94 -13.94 -2.41
N THR A 14 -14.70 -12.74 -1.88
CA THR A 14 -14.94 -11.48 -2.61
C THR A 14 -13.78 -11.05 -3.48
N GLU A 15 -12.54 -11.25 -3.01
CA GLU A 15 -11.33 -10.73 -3.66
C GLU A 15 -10.44 -11.82 -4.25
N CYS A 16 -10.83 -13.09 -4.11
CA CYS A 16 -10.13 -14.25 -4.67
C CYS A 16 -8.64 -14.27 -4.25
N VAL A 17 -8.35 -13.92 -2.99
CA VAL A 17 -6.99 -13.70 -2.46
C VAL A 17 -6.08 -14.88 -2.80
N LEU A 18 -6.55 -16.11 -2.61
CA LEU A 18 -5.75 -17.33 -2.80
C LEU A 18 -5.51 -17.70 -4.26
N SER A 19 -6.37 -17.27 -5.19
CA SER A 19 -6.20 -17.53 -6.63
C SER A 19 -5.54 -16.37 -7.37
N ARG A 20 -5.27 -15.23 -6.70
CA ARG A 20 -4.49 -14.12 -7.27
C ARG A 20 -3.03 -14.53 -7.50
N THR A 21 -2.32 -13.67 -8.24
CA THR A 21 -0.89 -13.79 -8.57
C THR A 21 -0.02 -14.07 -7.35
N SER A 22 1.22 -14.53 -7.57
CA SER A 22 2.17 -14.74 -6.49
C SER A 22 2.41 -13.44 -5.70
N PRO A 23 2.48 -13.50 -4.36
CA PRO A 23 2.71 -12.33 -3.54
C PRO A 23 4.08 -11.70 -3.85
N GLN A 24 4.11 -10.38 -3.96
CA GLN A 24 5.29 -9.56 -4.15
C GLN A 24 5.62 -8.83 -2.86
N VAL A 25 6.72 -9.21 -2.20
CA VAL A 25 7.12 -8.55 -0.95
C VAL A 25 7.61 -7.14 -1.27
N LEU A 26 6.95 -6.14 -0.68
CA LEU A 26 7.36 -4.74 -0.76
C LEU A 26 8.44 -4.45 0.26
N GLN A 27 8.22 -4.90 1.49
CA GLN A 27 9.13 -4.67 2.60
C GLN A 27 8.99 -5.77 3.64
N ALA A 28 10.11 -6.19 4.21
CA ALA A 28 10.18 -7.04 5.39
C ALA A 28 11.25 -6.46 6.31
N ASN A 29 10.83 -5.56 7.20
CA ASN A 29 11.76 -4.77 8.00
C ASN A 29 11.89 -5.36 9.41
N GLU A 30 13.07 -5.90 9.74
CA GLU A 30 13.31 -6.49 11.05
C GLU A 30 13.30 -5.48 12.18
N GLY A 31 13.71 -4.22 11.98
CA GLY A 31 13.73 -3.21 13.05
C GLY A 31 12.32 -2.86 13.50
N SER A 32 11.53 -2.33 12.57
CA SER A 32 10.13 -1.93 12.78
C SER A 32 9.16 -3.10 12.92
N LYS A 33 9.58 -4.33 12.59
CA LYS A 33 8.73 -5.53 12.58
C LYS A 33 7.51 -5.37 11.65
N VAL A 34 7.66 -4.59 10.58
CA VAL A 34 6.63 -4.39 9.57
C VAL A 34 6.89 -5.28 8.36
N ILE A 35 5.85 -5.94 7.89
CA ILE A 35 5.84 -6.69 6.64
C ILE A 35 4.75 -6.10 5.75
N ALA A 36 5.11 -5.71 4.53
CA ALA A 36 4.19 -5.24 3.51
C ALA A 36 4.39 -6.04 2.22
N PHE A 37 3.31 -6.49 1.60
CA PHE A 37 3.36 -7.18 0.32
C PHE A 37 2.10 -6.92 -0.51
N GLU A 38 2.25 -7.06 -1.82
CA GLU A 38 1.16 -6.95 -2.77
C GLU A 38 0.77 -8.33 -3.31
N ARG A 39 -0.50 -8.51 -3.62
CA ARG A 39 -1.00 -9.70 -4.31
C ARG A 39 -2.11 -9.31 -5.28
N GLY A 40 -1.75 -9.14 -6.54
CA GLY A 40 -2.62 -8.45 -7.51
C GLY A 40 -2.84 -7.01 -7.08
N GLU A 41 -4.10 -6.58 -7.00
CA GLU A 41 -4.51 -5.22 -6.61
C GLU A 41 -4.68 -5.07 -5.08
N LEU A 42 -4.32 -6.09 -4.32
CA LEU A 42 -4.42 -6.09 -2.86
C LEU A 42 -3.07 -5.76 -2.25
N LEU A 43 -3.09 -4.86 -1.26
CA LEU A 43 -1.95 -4.49 -0.46
C LEU A 43 -2.18 -4.98 0.98
N PHE A 44 -1.28 -5.83 1.47
CA PHE A 44 -1.31 -6.36 2.82
C PHE A 44 -0.20 -5.73 3.64
N VAL A 45 -0.54 -5.20 4.81
CA VAL A 45 0.43 -4.57 5.72
C VAL A 45 0.22 -5.09 7.14
N PHE A 46 1.30 -5.59 7.73
CA PHE A 46 1.33 -6.15 9.07
C PHE A 46 2.33 -5.37 9.91
N ASN A 47 1.90 -4.86 11.05
CA ASN A 47 2.78 -4.35 12.08
C ASN A 47 2.84 -5.37 13.23
N PHE A 48 3.90 -6.18 13.26
CA PHE A 48 4.16 -7.15 14.32
C PHE A 48 4.90 -6.56 15.53
N HIS A 49 5.17 -5.26 15.55
CA HIS A 49 5.84 -4.65 16.67
C HIS A 49 4.99 -4.81 17.94
N PRO A 50 5.56 -5.28 19.07
CA PRO A 50 4.78 -5.54 20.28
C PRO A 50 4.17 -4.28 20.90
N THR A 51 4.88 -3.15 20.82
CA THR A 51 4.51 -1.88 21.48
C THR A 51 4.41 -0.65 20.58
N GLU A 52 5.24 -0.53 19.55
CA GLU A 52 5.29 0.66 18.69
C GLU A 52 4.17 0.67 17.65
N SER A 53 3.53 1.84 17.56
CA SER A 53 2.62 2.20 16.48
C SER A 53 3.26 3.31 15.67
N TYR A 54 3.04 3.30 14.35
CA TYR A 54 3.68 4.25 13.44
C TYR A 54 2.65 5.20 12.84
N ALA A 55 2.80 6.50 13.05
CA ALA A 55 1.90 7.55 12.55
C ALA A 55 1.88 7.66 11.01
N HIS A 56 3.08 7.62 10.43
CA HIS A 56 3.33 7.86 9.00
C HIS A 56 4.37 6.85 8.49
N TYR A 57 4.04 5.57 8.57
CA TYR A 57 4.94 4.52 8.10
C TYR A 57 4.94 4.49 6.58
N ARG A 58 6.10 4.78 5.98
CA ARG A 58 6.26 4.90 4.53
C ARG A 58 7.05 3.74 3.95
N PHE A 59 6.55 3.20 2.85
CA PHE A 59 7.22 2.14 2.08
C PHE A 59 6.91 2.29 0.59
N GLY A 60 7.74 1.64 -0.24
CA GLY A 60 7.61 1.69 -1.69
C GLY A 60 6.54 0.76 -2.23
N THR A 61 5.85 1.17 -3.29
CA THR A 61 4.87 0.35 -4.03
C THR A 61 5.09 0.50 -5.54
N SER A 62 4.78 -0.56 -6.28
CA SER A 62 4.81 -0.53 -7.75
C SER A 62 3.50 -0.02 -8.35
N MET A 63 2.42 -0.02 -7.58
CA MET A 63 1.11 0.47 -7.99
C MET A 63 1.01 1.97 -7.74
N SER A 64 0.31 2.68 -8.63
CA SER A 64 -0.03 4.09 -8.49
C SER A 64 -1.55 4.22 -8.44
N GLY A 65 -2.09 4.85 -7.41
CA GLY A 65 -3.52 5.05 -7.31
C GLY A 65 -4.06 5.26 -5.90
N MET A 66 -5.38 5.08 -5.79
CA MET A 66 -6.14 5.19 -4.55
C MET A 66 -6.47 3.79 -4.01
N PHE A 67 -6.10 3.56 -2.75
CA PHE A 67 -6.31 2.31 -2.03
C PHE A 67 -7.41 2.47 -1.00
N GLN A 68 -8.40 1.57 -0.97
CA GLN A 68 -9.45 1.53 0.05
C GLN A 68 -9.15 0.44 1.08
N LEU A 69 -9.28 0.77 2.36
CA LEU A 69 -9.19 -0.17 3.47
C LEU A 69 -10.40 -1.12 3.46
N ILE A 70 -10.16 -2.40 3.17
CA ILE A 70 -11.21 -3.43 3.07
C ILE A 70 -11.21 -4.40 4.26
N LEU A 71 -10.08 -4.54 4.96
CA LEU A 71 -9.99 -5.30 6.21
C LEU A 71 -9.04 -4.60 7.18
N ASP A 72 -9.47 -4.43 8.42
CA ASP A 72 -8.65 -3.92 9.52
C ASP A 72 -8.86 -4.78 10.77
N THR A 73 -7.80 -5.41 11.23
CA THR A 73 -7.84 -6.26 12.44
C THR A 73 -7.98 -5.48 13.75
N ASP A 74 -7.71 -4.17 13.74
CA ASP A 74 -7.90 -3.30 14.90
C ASP A 74 -9.38 -2.86 15.06
N GLN A 75 -10.29 -3.34 14.22
CA GLN A 75 -11.73 -3.07 14.40
C GLN A 75 -12.29 -3.77 15.65
N GLY A 76 -13.24 -3.10 16.30
CA GLY A 76 -13.90 -3.59 17.52
C GLY A 76 -14.65 -4.91 17.32
N ALA A 77 -15.13 -5.20 16.11
CA ALA A 77 -15.73 -6.49 15.77
C ALA A 77 -14.76 -7.68 15.94
N PHE A 78 -13.46 -7.42 15.84
CA PHE A 78 -12.40 -8.40 16.05
C PHE A 78 -11.74 -8.31 17.43
N GLY A 79 -12.19 -7.35 18.27
CA GLY A 79 -11.63 -7.08 19.59
C GLY A 79 -10.47 -6.08 19.59
N GLY A 80 -10.32 -5.27 18.54
CA GLY A 80 -9.35 -4.18 18.47
C GLY A 80 -9.88 -2.83 19.00
N ASP A 81 -9.07 -1.78 18.88
CA ASP A 81 -9.31 -0.46 19.47
C ASP A 81 -9.98 0.57 18.54
N CYS A 82 -10.39 0.18 17.34
CA CYS A 82 -11.08 1.00 16.32
C CYS A 82 -10.32 2.28 15.93
N ARG A 83 -9.00 2.21 15.74
CA ARG A 83 -8.21 3.42 15.45
C ARG A 83 -8.33 3.92 14.01
N LEU A 84 -8.74 3.07 13.08
CA LEU A 84 -8.92 3.40 11.66
C LEU A 84 -10.40 3.57 11.33
N GLN A 85 -10.69 4.50 10.42
CA GLN A 85 -12.03 4.65 9.87
C GLN A 85 -12.29 3.53 8.85
N ALA A 86 -13.42 2.83 8.98
CA ALA A 86 -13.83 1.82 8.01
C ALA A 86 -13.96 2.43 6.60
N GLY A 87 -13.38 1.75 5.61
CA GLY A 87 -13.39 2.21 4.22
C GLY A 87 -12.53 3.45 3.97
N ALA A 88 -11.63 3.84 4.88
CA ALA A 88 -10.66 4.90 4.66
C ALA A 88 -9.89 4.66 3.36
N GLN A 89 -9.60 5.74 2.63
CA GLN A 89 -8.85 5.69 1.39
C GLN A 89 -7.50 6.38 1.55
N VAL A 90 -6.47 5.82 0.92
CA VAL A 90 -5.10 6.32 0.94
C VAL A 90 -4.55 6.34 -0.48
N GLY A 91 -4.01 7.50 -0.88
CA GLY A 91 -3.37 7.68 -2.18
C GLY A 91 -1.88 7.37 -2.12
N THR A 92 -1.33 6.90 -3.23
CA THR A 92 0.12 6.78 -3.41
C THR A 92 0.76 8.12 -3.75
N PHE A 93 2.03 8.29 -3.44
CA PHE A 93 2.84 9.43 -3.85
C PHE A 93 3.70 9.02 -5.05
N GLY A 94 3.83 9.92 -6.05
CA GLY A 94 4.74 9.80 -7.19
C GLY A 94 6.20 10.02 -6.83
N GLU A 95 6.64 9.45 -5.71
CA GLU A 95 7.99 9.60 -5.16
C GLU A 95 8.61 8.23 -4.94
N GLN A 96 9.84 8.07 -5.44
CA GLN A 96 10.58 6.82 -5.32
C GLN A 96 10.90 6.50 -3.86
N TRP A 97 10.66 5.26 -3.44
CA TRP A 97 10.99 4.77 -2.10
C TRP A 97 11.28 3.27 -2.12
N ASP A 98 12.22 2.80 -1.30
CA ASP A 98 12.63 1.38 -1.24
C ASP A 98 12.88 0.75 -2.63
N GLY A 99 13.41 1.54 -3.58
CA GLY A 99 13.68 1.10 -4.95
C GLY A 99 12.44 0.93 -5.85
N ARG A 100 11.29 1.48 -5.45
CA ARG A 100 10.02 1.40 -6.20
C ARG A 100 9.56 2.80 -6.62
N PRO A 101 8.86 2.94 -7.77
CA PRO A 101 8.55 4.24 -8.37
C PRO A 101 7.58 5.09 -7.56
N HIS A 102 6.71 4.44 -6.79
CA HIS A 102 5.72 5.10 -5.95
C HIS A 102 5.93 4.73 -4.49
N SER A 103 5.24 5.44 -3.61
CA SER A 103 5.26 5.16 -2.19
C SER A 103 3.91 5.43 -1.55
N ILE A 104 3.68 4.82 -0.39
CA ILE A 104 2.45 5.00 0.38
C ILE A 104 2.82 5.24 1.84
N SER A 105 2.03 6.05 2.54
CA SER A 105 2.22 6.36 3.97
C SER A 105 0.96 5.99 4.74
N LEU A 106 1.10 5.14 5.74
CA LEU A 106 -0.01 4.58 6.52
C LEU A 106 0.16 4.80 8.01
N TYR A 107 -0.97 4.89 8.71
CA TYR A 107 -1.01 4.72 10.16
C TYR A 107 -1.04 3.22 10.50
N LEU A 108 -0.05 2.72 11.23
CA LEU A 108 0.08 1.31 11.58
C LEU A 108 0.05 1.11 13.11
N PRO A 109 -1.10 0.76 13.71
CA PRO A 109 -1.17 0.35 15.11
C PRO A 109 -0.28 -0.86 15.41
N SER A 110 0.27 -0.94 16.62
CA SER A 110 1.05 -2.11 17.07
C SER A 110 0.19 -3.39 17.05
N ARG A 111 0.76 -4.51 16.60
CA ARG A 111 0.07 -5.83 16.55
C ARG A 111 -1.20 -5.82 15.70
N SER A 112 -1.19 -5.10 14.59
CA SER A 112 -2.31 -5.01 13.66
C SER A 112 -1.92 -5.48 12.25
N ALA A 113 -2.93 -5.89 11.50
CA ALA A 113 -2.90 -6.09 10.06
C ALA A 113 -4.00 -5.28 9.37
N GLN A 114 -3.67 -4.76 8.20
CA GLN A 114 -4.55 -4.00 7.31
C GLN A 114 -4.47 -4.58 5.90
N VAL A 115 -5.61 -4.66 5.23
CA VAL A 115 -5.69 -5.05 3.81
C VAL A 115 -6.39 -3.93 3.05
N PHE A 116 -5.73 -3.47 2.01
CA PHE A 116 -6.25 -2.46 1.11
C PHE A 116 -6.46 -3.04 -0.29
N LYS A 117 -7.41 -2.47 -1.03
CA LYS A 117 -7.65 -2.75 -2.45
C LYS A 117 -7.44 -1.49 -3.26
N LEU A 118 -6.72 -1.60 -4.37
CA LEU A 118 -6.65 -0.53 -5.37
C LEU A 118 -8.04 -0.34 -5.98
N VAL A 119 -8.62 0.86 -5.81
CA VAL A 119 -9.96 1.20 -6.32
C VAL A 119 -9.93 2.15 -7.52
N GLU A 120 -8.82 2.86 -7.68
CA GLU A 120 -8.56 3.76 -8.81
C GLU A 120 -7.07 3.72 -9.12
N GLU A 121 -6.70 3.35 -10.34
CA GLU A 121 -5.31 3.42 -10.81
C GLU A 121 -5.04 4.79 -11.42
N TRP A 122 -3.93 5.41 -11.05
CA TRP A 122 -3.52 6.69 -11.62
C TRP A 122 -2.50 6.46 -12.73
N ALA A 123 -2.77 7.04 -13.89
CA ALA A 123 -1.86 6.99 -15.03
C ALA A 123 -0.50 7.59 -14.63
N GLN A 124 0.58 6.91 -15.02
CA GLN A 124 1.90 7.51 -14.94
C GLN A 124 1.91 8.68 -15.91
N THR A 125 2.09 9.90 -15.39
CA THR A 125 2.50 11.04 -16.22
C THR A 125 3.84 10.68 -16.81
N GLU A 126 3.86 10.22 -18.06
CA GLU A 126 5.08 10.16 -18.84
C GLU A 126 5.72 11.54 -18.79
N ASP A 127 6.95 11.58 -18.29
CA ASP A 127 7.77 12.77 -18.17
C ASP A 127 7.79 13.47 -19.55
N TYR A 128 7.15 14.64 -19.63
CA TYR A 128 7.04 15.47 -20.83
C TYR A 128 8.38 16.20 -21.11
N THR A 129 9.49 15.47 -21.02
CA THR A 129 10.86 15.99 -21.08
C THR A 129 11.59 15.43 -22.30
N SER A 130 10.89 15.35 -23.42
CA SER A 130 11.47 15.15 -24.74
C SER A 130 10.68 15.97 -25.74
N TRP A 131 11.12 17.22 -25.92
CA TRP A 131 10.91 17.94 -27.17
C TRP A 131 12.24 17.89 -27.92
N THR A 132 12.27 17.20 -29.06
CA THR A 132 13.28 17.50 -30.08
C THR A 132 12.78 18.73 -30.83
N ASP A 133 13.52 19.84 -30.74
CA ASP A 133 13.33 20.96 -31.65
C ASP A 133 13.52 20.46 -33.10
N ASP A 134 12.57 20.79 -34.00
CA ASP A 134 12.61 20.46 -35.44
C ASP A 134 13.78 21.16 -36.17
N ASP A 135 14.53 22.02 -35.47
CA ASP A 135 15.63 22.83 -36.00
C ASP A 135 17.04 22.31 -35.66
N GLY A 136 17.19 21.16 -34.99
CA GLY A 136 18.49 20.48 -34.88
C GLY A 136 19.60 21.26 -34.15
N GLU A 137 19.27 22.07 -33.14
CA GLU A 137 20.25 22.63 -32.20
C GLU A 137 20.06 22.03 -30.80
N GLU A 138 21.10 21.37 -30.28
CA GLU A 138 21.10 20.83 -28.91
C GLU A 138 21.10 21.98 -27.88
N GLY A 139 19.93 22.27 -27.31
CA GLY A 139 19.75 23.25 -26.24
C GLY A 139 20.40 22.79 -24.93
N GLY A 140 21.41 23.53 -24.48
CA GLY A 140 22.20 23.27 -23.27
C GLY A 140 21.42 23.37 -21.94
N VAL A 141 21.98 22.69 -20.94
CA VAL A 141 21.48 22.59 -19.56
C VAL A 141 21.66 23.93 -18.83
N TRP A 142 20.56 24.50 -18.32
CA TRP A 142 20.60 25.63 -17.39
C TRP A 142 20.63 25.09 -15.95
N TRP A 143 21.67 25.44 -15.20
CA TRP A 143 21.77 25.23 -13.74
C TRP A 143 20.87 26.21 -12.98
#